data_AF-A0A3P8GMB2-F1
#
_entry.id   AF-A0A3P8GMB2-F1
#
_cell.length_a   1.000
_cell.length_b   1.000
_cell.length_c   1.000
_cell.angle_alpha   90.00
_cell.angle_beta   90.00
_cell.angle_gamma   90.00
#
_symmetry.space_group_name_H-M   'P 1'
#
loop_
_entity.id
_entity.type
_entity.pdbx_description
1 polymer ?
#
loop_
_entity_poly.entity_id
_entity_poly.type
_entity_poly.pdbx_seq_one_letter_code
_entity_poly.pdbx_strand_id
1 'polypeptide(L)'
;MSTIFNFNVLLTTTSPLGFIYYLARITQLQHDDTEKQAKQRLQISRLQRDLRGSKERVDALELQLSIMRRRLAETQENRINVTTPASQTPATLAASEKERRRLAKQLQQTREDADKLREEIVLLKSRLLEASRDKLTSIEQTKTLRTSEFRINELKQTCEERKEEARKARAELERVRQTCTAEVRRIEEAYISLEGELRSMKESLDASRRSEEQLLDFRAVVARHLGLDSEHLSVPDYEILVHLDRLVAANQAHIANVVATERALSMVQGTTR
;
A
#
# COMPACT_ATOMS: atom_id res chain seq x y z
N MET A 1 -16.51 -57.38 25.31
CA MET A 1 -15.06 -57.26 25.54
C MET A 1 -14.69 -55.80 25.32
N SER A 2 -14.87 -54.95 26.33
CA SER A 2 -13.89 -54.63 27.38
C SER A 2 -12.66 -53.90 26.85
N THR A 3 -12.84 -52.61 26.56
CA THR A 3 -11.77 -51.60 26.61
C THR A 3 -12.41 -50.31 27.13
N ILE A 4 -12.75 -50.33 28.42
CA ILE A 4 -12.95 -49.11 29.19
C ILE A 4 -11.57 -48.45 29.26
N PHE A 5 -11.32 -47.52 28.35
CA PHE A 5 -10.10 -46.72 28.33
C PHE A 5 -10.05 -45.93 29.64
N ASN A 6 -9.07 -46.27 30.48
CA ASN A 6 -8.80 -45.65 31.78
C ASN A 6 -8.43 -44.17 31.58
N PHE A 7 -9.43 -43.30 31.48
CA PHE A 7 -9.25 -41.85 31.31
C PHE A 7 -8.70 -41.15 32.56
N ASN A 8 -8.69 -41.85 33.70
CA ASN A 8 -8.37 -41.26 35.00
C ASN A 8 -6.87 -41.18 35.33
N VAL A 9 -5.98 -41.69 34.46
CA VAL A 9 -4.54 -41.79 34.74
C VAL A 9 -3.70 -40.74 34.00
N LEU A 10 -4.25 -39.99 33.03
CA LEU A 10 -3.49 -38.98 32.27
C LEU A 10 -3.70 -37.53 32.71
N LEU A 11 -4.56 -37.29 33.72
CA LEU A 11 -4.94 -35.95 34.18
C LEU A 11 -3.99 -35.33 35.21
N THR A 12 -2.97 -36.05 35.68
CA THR A 12 -2.11 -35.59 36.78
C THR A 12 -0.69 -35.19 36.39
N THR A 13 -0.26 -35.36 35.13
CA THR A 13 1.15 -35.07 34.75
C THR A 13 1.35 -34.43 33.37
N THR A 14 0.36 -33.73 32.82
CA THR A 14 0.53 -33.02 31.55
C THR A 14 0.18 -31.54 31.67
N SER A 15 1.07 -30.69 31.16
CA SER A 15 0.90 -29.23 31.08
C SER A 15 -0.52 -28.87 30.62
N PRO A 16 -1.16 -27.84 31.20
CA PRO A 16 -2.52 -27.42 30.84
C PRO A 16 -2.72 -27.18 29.34
N LEU A 17 -1.64 -26.81 28.62
CA LEU A 17 -1.63 -26.68 27.17
C LEU A 17 -1.76 -28.03 26.43
N GLY A 18 -1.15 -29.09 26.96
CA GLY A 18 -1.24 -30.44 26.41
C GLY A 18 -2.64 -31.02 26.52
N PHE A 19 -3.31 -30.82 27.65
CA PHE A 19 -4.69 -31.29 27.84
C PHE A 19 -5.67 -30.62 26.86
N ILE A 20 -5.52 -29.31 26.63
CA ILE A 20 -6.31 -28.57 25.64
C ILE A 20 -6.07 -29.11 24.22
N TYR A 21 -4.82 -29.41 23.87
CA TYR A 21 -4.47 -30.01 22.58
C TYR A 21 -5.10 -31.40 22.38
N TYR A 22 -5.05 -32.27 23.40
CA TYR A 22 -5.69 -33.58 23.33
C TYR A 22 -7.21 -33.48 23.18
N LEU A 23 -7.86 -32.58 23.92
CA LEU A 23 -9.30 -32.35 23.77
C LEU A 23 -9.65 -31.86 22.36
N ALA A 24 -8.90 -30.89 21.82
CA ALA A 24 -9.10 -30.39 20.45
C ALA A 24 -8.89 -31.49 19.39
N ARG A 25 -7.93 -32.40 19.61
CA ARG A 25 -7.69 -33.52 18.70
C ARG A 25 -8.79 -34.57 18.77
N ILE A 26 -9.32 -34.86 19.96
CA ILE A 26 -10.43 -35.80 20.16
C ILE A 26 -11.71 -35.26 19.52
N THR A 27 -12.02 -33.97 19.70
CA THR A 27 -13.21 -33.36 19.08
C THR A 27 -13.10 -33.32 17.55
N GLN A 28 -11.91 -33.07 17.00
CA GLN A 28 -11.68 -33.14 15.56
C GLN A 28 -11.91 -34.55 15.01
N LEU A 29 -11.33 -35.57 15.65
CA LEU A 29 -11.50 -36.97 15.21
C LEU A 29 -12.97 -37.42 15.31
N GLN A 30 -13.67 -37.03 16.38
CA GLN A 30 -15.10 -37.29 16.51
C GLN A 30 -15.91 -36.62 15.40
N HIS A 31 -15.57 -35.37 15.05
CA HIS A 31 -16.23 -34.67 13.95
C HIS A 31 -16.02 -35.39 12.61
N ASP A 32 -14.78 -35.74 12.28
CA ASP A 32 -14.44 -36.45 11.04
C ASP A 32 -15.16 -37.81 10.93
N ASP A 33 -15.26 -38.56 12.04
CA ASP A 33 -15.96 -39.83 12.08
C ASP A 33 -17.48 -39.67 11.94
N THR A 34 -18.07 -38.63 12.56
CA THR A 34 -19.49 -38.33 12.37
C THR A 34 -19.81 -37.92 10.94
N GLU A 35 -18.93 -37.15 10.28
CA GLU A 35 -19.09 -36.75 8.88
C GLU A 35 -19.00 -37.95 7.94
N LYS A 36 -18.04 -38.86 8.16
CA LYS A 36 -17.94 -40.12 7.40
C LYS A 36 -19.18 -40.98 7.56
N GLN A 37 -19.68 -41.13 8.80
CA GLN A 37 -20.92 -41.88 9.06
C GLN A 37 -22.14 -41.23 8.38
N ALA A 38 -22.24 -39.91 8.37
CA ALA A 38 -23.31 -39.20 7.68
C ALA A 38 -23.25 -39.45 6.15
N LYS A 39 -22.07 -39.38 5.54
CA LYS A 39 -21.85 -39.68 4.11
C LYS A 39 -22.25 -41.12 3.77
N GLN A 40 -21.87 -42.09 4.60
CA GLN A 40 -22.26 -43.49 4.41
C GLN A 40 -23.77 -43.69 4.51
N ARG A 41 -24.44 -43.07 5.50
CA ARG A 41 -25.91 -43.13 5.63
C ARG A 41 -26.64 -42.54 4.42
N LEU A 42 -26.13 -41.44 3.87
CA LEU A 42 -26.65 -40.83 2.64
C LEU A 42 -26.45 -41.75 1.43
N GLN A 43 -25.29 -42.39 1.31
CA GLN A 43 -25.00 -43.34 0.24
C GLN A 43 -25.89 -44.58 0.32
N ILE A 44 -26.09 -45.14 1.51
CA ILE A 44 -27.01 -46.28 1.73
C ILE A 44 -28.43 -45.88 1.34
N SER A 45 -28.91 -44.73 1.81
CA SER A 45 -30.25 -44.22 1.46
C SER A 45 -30.43 -44.02 -0.05
N ARG A 46 -29.39 -43.56 -0.75
CA ARG A 46 -29.38 -43.42 -2.20
C ARG A 46 -29.46 -44.78 -2.90
N LEU A 47 -28.59 -45.73 -2.50
CA LEU A 47 -28.57 -47.09 -3.06
C LEU A 47 -29.90 -47.82 -2.83
N GLN A 48 -30.55 -47.62 -1.68
CA GLN A 48 -31.87 -48.19 -1.41
C GLN A 48 -32.96 -47.62 -2.32
N ARG A 49 -32.91 -46.31 -2.63
CA ARG A 49 -33.82 -45.68 -3.60
C ARG A 49 -33.57 -46.18 -5.02
N ASP A 50 -32.31 -46.27 -5.42
CA ASP A 50 -31.93 -46.75 -6.76
C ASP A 50 -32.34 -48.22 -6.95
N LEU A 51 -32.15 -49.06 -5.93
CA LEU A 51 -32.59 -50.46 -5.94
C LEU A 51 -34.11 -50.58 -6.05
N ARG A 52 -34.88 -49.76 -5.30
CA ARG A 52 -36.34 -49.75 -5.38
C ARG A 52 -36.82 -49.36 -6.78
N GLY A 53 -36.28 -48.27 -7.32
CA GLY A 53 -36.63 -47.84 -8.69
C GLY A 53 -36.20 -48.84 -9.76
N SER A 54 -35.13 -49.61 -9.55
CA SER A 54 -34.75 -50.69 -10.46
C SER A 54 -35.72 -51.87 -10.40
N LYS A 55 -36.22 -52.23 -9.21
CA LYS A 55 -37.22 -53.31 -9.05
C LYS A 55 -38.55 -52.94 -9.73
N GLU A 56 -39.06 -51.74 -9.47
CA GLU A 56 -40.29 -51.24 -10.10
C GLU A 56 -40.19 -51.23 -11.63
N ARG A 57 -39.01 -50.92 -12.19
CA ARG A 57 -38.76 -51.00 -13.64
C ARG A 57 -38.79 -52.43 -14.18
N VAL A 58 -38.24 -53.40 -13.43
CA VAL A 58 -38.28 -54.82 -13.83
C VAL A 58 -39.72 -55.32 -13.82
N ASP A 59 -40.47 -55.06 -12.75
CA ASP A 59 -41.88 -55.47 -12.63
C ASP A 59 -42.74 -54.89 -13.76
N ALA A 60 -42.50 -53.63 -14.15
CA ALA A 60 -43.19 -52.98 -15.28
C ALA A 60 -42.87 -53.64 -16.63
N LEU A 61 -41.60 -53.99 -16.87
CA LEU A 61 -41.18 -54.68 -18.10
C LEU A 61 -41.72 -56.11 -18.17
N GLU A 62 -41.78 -56.82 -17.05
CA GLU A 62 -42.37 -58.16 -16.97
C GLU A 62 -43.88 -58.11 -17.29
N LEU A 63 -44.60 -57.11 -16.76
CA LEU A 63 -46.00 -56.89 -17.11
C LEU A 63 -46.16 -56.60 -18.60
N GLN A 64 -45.32 -55.73 -19.17
CA GLN A 64 -45.35 -55.41 -20.61
C GLN A 64 -45.09 -56.66 -21.47
N LEU A 65 -44.10 -57.48 -21.11
CA LEU A 65 -43.81 -58.74 -21.79
C LEU A 65 -45.00 -59.71 -21.70
N SER A 66 -45.67 -59.78 -20.55
CA SER A 66 -46.86 -60.63 -20.38
C SER A 66 -48.00 -60.22 -21.33
N ILE A 67 -48.24 -58.90 -21.48
CA ILE A 67 -49.26 -58.35 -22.37
C ILE A 67 -48.90 -58.65 -23.83
N MET A 68 -47.63 -58.48 -24.21
CA MET A 68 -47.18 -58.75 -25.58
C MET A 68 -47.29 -60.22 -25.94
N ARG A 69 -46.95 -61.13 -25.02
CA ARG A 69 -47.14 -62.57 -25.20
C ARG A 69 -48.61 -62.93 -25.40
N ARG A 70 -49.53 -62.33 -24.62
CA ARG A 70 -50.97 -62.53 -24.79
C ARG A 70 -51.48 -62.04 -26.14
N ARG A 71 -51.11 -60.81 -26.54
CA ARG A 71 -51.47 -60.26 -27.86
C ARG A 71 -50.91 -61.10 -29.00
N LEU A 72 -49.70 -61.65 -28.85
CA LEU A 72 -49.13 -62.53 -29.86
C LEU A 72 -49.96 -63.81 -30.00
N ALA A 73 -50.38 -64.41 -28.89
CA ALA A 73 -51.26 -65.59 -28.91
C ALA A 73 -52.62 -65.27 -29.56
N GLU A 74 -53.26 -64.17 -29.18
CA GLU A 74 -54.53 -63.70 -29.77
C GLU A 74 -54.41 -63.45 -31.28
N THR A 75 -53.30 -62.85 -31.74
CA THR A 75 -53.09 -62.60 -33.18
C THR A 75 -52.77 -63.87 -33.96
N GLN A 76 -52.09 -64.86 -33.35
CA GLN A 76 -51.86 -66.17 -33.96
C GLN A 76 -53.17 -66.97 -34.08
N GLU A 77 -54.02 -66.97 -33.05
CA GLU A 77 -55.34 -67.61 -33.07
C GLU A 77 -56.28 -66.96 -34.09
N ASN A 78 -56.29 -65.62 -34.15
CA ASN A 78 -57.06 -64.89 -35.17
C ASN A 78 -56.55 -65.15 -36.59
N ARG A 79 -55.25 -65.40 -36.81
CA ARG A 79 -54.73 -65.77 -38.13
C ARG A 79 -55.18 -67.17 -38.56
N ILE A 80 -55.28 -68.11 -37.63
CA ILE A 80 -55.74 -69.49 -37.91
C ILE A 80 -57.25 -69.48 -38.27
N ASN A 81 -58.02 -68.61 -37.63
CA ASN A 81 -59.47 -68.48 -37.88
C ASN A 81 -59.82 -67.66 -39.15
N VAL A 82 -58.90 -66.84 -39.68
CA VAL A 82 -59.14 -65.96 -40.86
C VAL A 82 -58.55 -66.55 -42.16
N THR A 83 -58.11 -67.80 -42.16
CA THR A 83 -57.71 -68.52 -43.39
C THR A 83 -58.91 -69.01 -44.20
N THR A 84 -59.81 -68.11 -44.60
CA THR A 84 -60.68 -68.31 -45.77
C THR A 84 -59.97 -67.70 -46.99
N PRO A 85 -59.79 -68.46 -48.09
CA PRO A 85 -59.10 -67.94 -49.26
C PRO A 85 -59.93 -66.80 -49.86
N ALA A 86 -59.32 -65.62 -49.95
CA ALA A 86 -59.94 -64.45 -50.55
C ALA A 86 -60.42 -64.77 -51.98
N SER A 87 -61.69 -64.48 -52.25
CA SER A 87 -62.36 -64.71 -53.53
C SER A 87 -61.59 -64.07 -54.70
N GLN A 88 -61.26 -64.88 -55.71
CA GLN A 88 -60.46 -64.53 -56.89
C GLN A 88 -61.31 -63.98 -58.06
N THR A 89 -62.14 -62.95 -57.81
CA THR A 89 -62.85 -62.28 -58.91
C THR A 89 -61.98 -61.17 -59.52
N PRO A 90 -61.98 -60.95 -60.85
CA PRO A 90 -61.13 -59.93 -61.49
C PRO A 90 -61.28 -58.51 -60.90
N ALA A 91 -62.49 -58.16 -60.44
CA ALA A 91 -62.79 -56.87 -59.83
C ALA A 91 -62.21 -56.71 -58.41
N THR A 92 -62.17 -57.77 -57.60
CA THR A 92 -61.58 -57.73 -56.25
C THR A 92 -60.05 -57.69 -56.30
N LEU A 93 -59.44 -58.36 -57.28
CA LEU A 93 -58.00 -58.25 -57.57
C LEU A 93 -57.60 -56.83 -58.02
N ALA A 94 -58.38 -56.21 -58.91
CA ALA A 94 -58.11 -54.84 -59.36
C ALA A 94 -58.25 -53.79 -58.23
N ALA A 95 -59.23 -53.94 -57.35
CA ALA A 95 -59.39 -53.07 -56.17
C ALA A 95 -58.24 -53.27 -55.17
N SER A 96 -57.82 -54.51 -54.93
CA SER A 96 -56.67 -54.86 -54.09
C SER A 96 -55.37 -54.28 -54.64
N GLU A 97 -55.15 -54.35 -55.97
CA GLU A 97 -53.97 -53.76 -56.60
C GLU A 97 -53.94 -52.22 -56.50
N LYS A 98 -55.09 -51.56 -56.66
CA LYS A 98 -55.19 -50.10 -56.51
C LYS A 98 -54.86 -49.67 -55.08
N GLU A 99 -55.36 -50.39 -54.09
CA GLU A 99 -55.06 -50.12 -52.69
C GLU A 99 -53.59 -50.42 -52.36
N ARG A 100 -53.02 -51.51 -52.90
CA ARG A 100 -51.58 -51.80 -52.79
C ARG A 100 -50.72 -50.68 -53.37
N ARG A 101 -51.09 -50.12 -54.54
CA ARG A 101 -50.38 -48.98 -55.14
C ARG A 101 -50.51 -47.71 -54.30
N ARG A 102 -51.67 -47.45 -53.71
CA ARG A 102 -51.90 -46.32 -52.80
C ARG A 102 -51.04 -46.44 -51.54
N LEU A 103 -51.07 -47.60 -50.88
CA LEU A 103 -50.26 -47.89 -49.70
C LEU A 103 -48.76 -47.82 -50.02
N ALA A 104 -48.32 -48.29 -51.19
CA ALA A 104 -46.93 -48.17 -51.61
C ALA A 104 -46.49 -46.70 -51.78
N LYS A 105 -47.35 -45.84 -52.33
CA LYS A 105 -47.06 -44.39 -52.42
C LYS A 105 -47.00 -43.74 -51.04
N GLN A 106 -47.93 -44.07 -50.14
CA GLN A 106 -47.91 -43.57 -48.76
C GLN A 106 -46.67 -44.04 -47.99
N LEU A 107 -46.27 -45.31 -48.19
CA LEU A 107 -45.04 -45.87 -47.61
C LEU A 107 -43.80 -45.14 -48.15
N GLN A 108 -43.76 -44.84 -49.44
CA GLN A 108 -42.64 -44.10 -50.04
C GLN A 108 -42.56 -42.68 -49.48
N GLN A 109 -43.69 -41.97 -49.40
CA GLN A 109 -43.72 -40.62 -48.87
C GLN A 109 -43.35 -40.56 -47.38
N THR A 110 -43.85 -41.49 -46.57
CA THR A 110 -43.46 -41.58 -45.14
C THR A 110 -41.99 -41.93 -44.96
N ARG A 111 -41.37 -42.70 -45.87
CA ARG A 111 -39.92 -42.93 -45.87
C ARG A 111 -39.14 -41.66 -46.19
N GLU A 112 -39.54 -40.92 -47.21
CA GLU A 112 -38.91 -39.65 -47.58
C GLU A 112 -39.01 -38.62 -46.45
N ASP A 113 -40.16 -38.52 -45.78
CA ASP A 113 -40.33 -37.63 -44.63
C ASP A 113 -39.50 -38.09 -43.43
N ALA A 114 -39.39 -39.41 -43.19
CA ALA A 114 -38.52 -39.94 -42.15
C ALA A 114 -37.04 -39.63 -42.40
N ASP A 115 -36.59 -39.66 -43.66
CA ASP A 115 -35.22 -39.34 -44.03
C ASP A 115 -34.93 -37.85 -43.88
N LYS A 116 -35.84 -36.96 -44.28
CA LYS A 116 -35.73 -35.51 -44.01
C LYS A 116 -35.65 -35.20 -42.52
N LEU A 117 -36.48 -35.84 -41.70
CA LEU A 117 -36.46 -35.67 -40.25
C LEU A 117 -35.14 -36.18 -39.65
N ARG A 118 -34.55 -37.25 -40.19
CA ARG A 118 -33.23 -37.74 -39.76
C ARG A 118 -32.13 -36.72 -40.08
N GLU A 119 -32.15 -36.15 -41.29
CA GLU A 119 -31.20 -35.09 -41.68
C GLU A 119 -31.32 -33.86 -40.78
N GLU A 120 -32.55 -33.42 -40.50
CA GLU A 120 -32.82 -32.30 -39.60
C GLU A 120 -32.32 -32.59 -38.17
N ILE A 121 -32.52 -33.81 -37.66
CA ILE A 121 -31.98 -34.23 -36.36
C ILE A 121 -30.45 -34.13 -36.33
N VAL A 122 -29.76 -34.55 -37.39
CA VAL A 122 -28.30 -34.47 -37.47
C VAL A 122 -27.84 -33.01 -37.45
N LEU A 123 -28.52 -32.13 -38.20
CA LEU A 123 -28.20 -30.71 -38.27
C LEU A 123 -28.51 -29.97 -36.95
N LEU A 124 -29.61 -30.31 -36.27
CA LEU A 124 -29.93 -29.76 -34.95
C LEU A 124 -28.91 -30.22 -33.90
N LYS A 125 -28.45 -31.47 -33.97
CA LYS A 125 -27.38 -31.98 -33.09
C LYS A 125 -26.05 -31.26 -33.31
N SER A 126 -25.67 -30.98 -34.56
CA SER A 126 -24.43 -30.24 -34.82
C SER A 126 -24.50 -28.81 -34.30
N ARG A 127 -25.62 -28.10 -34.54
CA ARG A 127 -25.86 -26.75 -33.99
C ARG A 127 -25.87 -26.73 -32.46
N LEU A 128 -26.45 -27.75 -31.82
CA LEU A 128 -26.45 -27.85 -30.36
C LEU A 128 -25.03 -28.02 -29.79
N LEU A 129 -24.18 -28.82 -30.46
CA LEU A 129 -22.78 -29.00 -30.06
C LEU A 129 -22.00 -27.69 -30.23
N GLU A 130 -22.20 -26.98 -31.33
CA GLU A 130 -21.57 -25.68 -31.60
C GLU A 130 -21.99 -24.64 -30.56
N ALA A 131 -23.30 -24.49 -30.30
CA ALA A 131 -23.81 -23.58 -29.26
C ALA A 131 -23.28 -23.94 -27.85
N SER A 132 -23.11 -25.24 -27.56
CA SER A 132 -22.52 -25.69 -26.30
C SER A 132 -21.05 -25.31 -26.18
N ARG A 133 -20.29 -25.40 -27.28
CA ARG A 133 -18.91 -24.96 -27.34
C ARG A 133 -18.79 -23.44 -27.16
N ASP A 134 -19.63 -22.67 -27.85
CA ASP A 134 -19.66 -21.21 -27.73
C ASP A 134 -20.03 -20.73 -26.33
N LYS A 135 -20.93 -21.45 -25.65
CA LYS A 135 -21.25 -21.18 -24.25
C LYS A 135 -20.05 -21.41 -23.33
N LEU A 136 -19.27 -22.48 -23.56
CA LEU A 136 -18.07 -22.76 -22.77
C LEU A 136 -16.99 -21.68 -22.99
N THR A 137 -16.73 -21.31 -24.25
CA THR A 137 -15.75 -20.25 -24.57
C THR A 137 -16.20 -18.90 -24.01
N SER A 138 -17.49 -18.57 -24.08
CA SER A 138 -18.04 -17.35 -23.48
C SER A 138 -17.86 -17.31 -21.95
N ILE A 139 -18.05 -18.43 -21.26
CA ILE A 139 -17.79 -18.53 -19.81
C ILE A 139 -16.31 -18.31 -19.49
N GLU A 140 -15.41 -18.90 -20.27
CA GLU A 140 -13.96 -18.72 -20.10
C GLU A 140 -13.54 -17.27 -20.35
N GLN A 141 -14.02 -16.66 -21.44
CA GLN A 141 -13.79 -15.25 -21.75
C GLN A 141 -14.33 -14.32 -20.66
N THR A 142 -15.50 -14.62 -20.11
CA THR A 142 -16.08 -13.84 -19.01
C THR A 142 -15.22 -13.95 -17.75
N LYS A 143 -14.66 -15.13 -17.46
CA LYS A 143 -13.73 -15.32 -16.33
C LYS A 143 -12.45 -14.50 -16.55
N THR A 144 -11.85 -14.56 -17.73
CA THR A 144 -10.63 -13.80 -18.02
C THR A 144 -10.88 -12.29 -17.96
N LEU A 145 -12.03 -11.82 -18.48
CA LEU A 145 -12.44 -10.42 -18.39
C LEU A 145 -12.54 -9.97 -16.92
N ARG A 146 -13.23 -10.71 -16.07
CA ARG A 146 -13.34 -10.40 -14.62
C ARG A 146 -11.99 -10.36 -13.92
N THR A 147 -11.09 -11.30 -14.23
CA THR A 147 -9.75 -11.28 -13.65
C THR A 147 -8.92 -10.09 -14.12
N SER A 148 -9.11 -9.66 -15.37
CA SER A 148 -8.46 -8.47 -15.92
C SER A 148 -9.00 -7.19 -15.27
N GLU A 149 -10.33 -7.08 -15.13
CA GLU A 149 -10.99 -5.97 -14.44
C GLU A 149 -10.51 -5.84 -12.98
N PHE A 150 -10.39 -6.97 -12.27
CA PHE A 150 -9.86 -6.99 -10.91
C PHE A 150 -8.42 -6.44 -10.86
N ARG A 151 -7.53 -6.92 -11.73
CA ARG A 151 -6.14 -6.44 -11.82
C ARG A 151 -6.06 -4.96 -12.18
N ILE A 152 -6.93 -4.49 -13.08
CA ILE A 152 -7.00 -3.06 -13.45
C ILE A 152 -7.38 -2.23 -12.23
N ASN A 153 -8.33 -2.69 -11.41
CA ASN A 153 -8.73 -1.98 -10.20
C ASN A 153 -7.62 -1.97 -9.14
N GLU A 154 -6.93 -3.09 -8.92
CA GLU A 154 -5.75 -3.14 -8.03
C GLU A 154 -4.63 -2.19 -8.50
N LEU A 155 -4.36 -2.17 -9.81
CA LEU A 155 -3.36 -1.27 -10.39
C LEU A 155 -3.75 0.20 -10.24
N LYS A 156 -5.04 0.53 -10.44
CA LYS A 156 -5.55 1.89 -10.21
C LYS A 156 -5.36 2.31 -8.77
N GLN A 157 -5.73 1.45 -7.82
CA GLN A 157 -5.55 1.72 -6.39
C GLN A 157 -4.07 1.96 -6.05
N THR A 158 -3.19 1.05 -6.47
CA THR A 158 -1.74 1.17 -6.24
C THR A 158 -1.18 2.45 -6.87
N CYS A 159 -1.66 2.82 -8.06
CA CYS A 159 -1.24 4.05 -8.74
C CYS A 159 -1.65 5.30 -7.95
N GLU A 160 -2.87 5.36 -7.43
CA GLU A 160 -3.33 6.49 -6.61
C GLU A 160 -2.57 6.57 -5.26
N GLU A 161 -2.32 5.42 -4.61
CA GLU A 161 -1.50 5.37 -3.39
C GLU A 161 -0.09 5.93 -3.65
N ARG A 162 0.57 5.47 -4.72
CA ARG A 162 1.90 5.97 -5.09
C ARG A 162 1.91 7.44 -5.49
N LYS A 163 0.87 7.93 -6.15
CA LYS A 163 0.74 9.37 -6.46
C LYS A 163 0.64 10.20 -5.19
N GLU A 164 -0.13 9.75 -4.21
CA GLU A 164 -0.29 10.46 -2.95
C GLU A 164 1.00 10.43 -2.12
N GLU A 165 1.71 9.30 -2.10
CA GLU A 165 3.05 9.20 -1.51
C GLU A 165 4.04 10.16 -2.19
N ALA A 166 4.08 10.18 -3.51
CA ALA A 166 4.94 11.11 -4.27
C ALA A 166 4.59 12.57 -3.98
N ARG A 167 3.30 12.90 -3.83
CA ARG A 167 2.85 14.25 -3.47
C ARG A 167 3.33 14.64 -2.06
N LYS A 168 3.22 13.74 -1.09
CA LYS A 168 3.71 13.94 0.28
C LYS A 168 5.23 14.11 0.32
N ALA A 169 5.98 13.25 -0.36
CA ALA A 169 7.43 13.33 -0.44
C ALA A 169 7.89 14.66 -1.08
N ARG A 170 7.20 15.12 -2.13
CA ARG A 170 7.49 16.40 -2.77
C ARG A 170 7.20 17.58 -1.86
N ALA A 171 6.11 17.55 -1.10
CA ALA A 171 5.78 18.60 -0.13
C ALA A 171 6.82 18.68 0.99
N GLU A 172 7.27 17.53 1.51
CA GLU A 172 8.33 17.49 2.53
C GLU A 172 9.66 18.00 1.99
N LEU A 173 10.02 17.62 0.76
CA LEU A 173 11.24 18.10 0.11
C LEU A 173 11.23 19.63 -0.06
N GLU A 174 10.11 20.22 -0.47
CA GLU A 174 9.97 21.68 -0.55
C GLU A 174 10.06 22.35 0.82
N ARG A 175 9.46 21.77 1.86
CA ARG A 175 9.58 22.28 3.23
C ARG A 175 11.03 22.24 3.73
N VAL A 176 11.74 21.14 3.52
CA VAL A 176 13.16 21.01 3.87
C VAL A 176 14.01 22.01 3.08
N ARG A 177 13.74 22.16 1.77
CA ARG A 177 14.44 23.13 0.93
C ARG A 177 14.26 24.57 1.42
N GLN A 178 13.03 24.96 1.75
CA GLN A 178 12.72 26.28 2.30
C GLN A 178 13.43 26.51 3.64
N THR A 179 13.41 25.52 4.53
CA THR A 179 14.07 25.59 5.83
C THR A 179 15.59 25.75 5.67
N CYS A 180 16.21 24.92 4.83
CA CYS A 180 17.64 25.00 4.55
C CYS A 180 18.02 26.35 3.93
N THR A 181 17.23 26.85 2.97
CA THR A 181 17.46 28.17 2.36
C THR A 181 17.37 29.30 3.38
N ALA A 182 16.41 29.23 4.31
CA ALA A 182 16.25 30.23 5.37
C ALA A 182 17.42 30.19 6.37
N GLU A 183 17.89 29.00 6.74
CA GLU A 183 19.04 28.83 7.64
C GLU A 183 20.34 29.32 7.00
N VAL A 184 20.57 29.01 5.71
CA VAL A 184 21.72 29.55 4.98
C VAL A 184 21.70 31.08 4.98
N ARG A 185 20.56 31.69 4.68
CA ARG A 185 20.42 33.16 4.72
C ARG A 185 20.68 33.73 6.11
N ARG A 186 20.17 33.11 7.17
CA ARG A 186 20.45 33.53 8.55
C ARG A 186 21.93 33.47 8.88
N ILE A 187 22.62 32.40 8.47
CA ILE A 187 24.05 32.24 8.70
C ILE A 187 24.83 33.31 7.92
N GLU A 188 24.46 33.57 6.67
CA GLU A 188 25.06 34.62 5.84
C GLU A 188 24.88 36.01 6.47
N GLU A 189 23.67 36.35 6.93
CA GLU A 189 23.37 37.61 7.61
C GLU A 189 24.20 37.76 8.91
N ALA A 190 24.26 36.70 9.72
CA ALA A 190 25.06 36.69 10.94
C ALA A 190 26.57 36.82 10.66
N TYR A 191 27.07 36.16 9.61
CA TYR A 191 28.45 36.26 9.17
C TYR A 191 28.79 37.70 8.74
N ILE A 192 27.95 38.33 7.93
CA ILE A 192 28.15 39.72 7.48
C ILE A 192 28.16 40.69 8.68
N SER A 193 27.24 40.51 9.63
CA SER A 193 27.20 41.31 10.86
C SER A 193 28.49 41.17 11.67
N LEU A 194 28.93 39.93 11.90
CA LEU A 194 30.14 39.64 12.66
C LEU A 194 31.41 40.17 11.97
N GLU A 195 31.47 40.09 10.64
CA GLU A 195 32.56 40.67 9.86
C GLU A 195 32.60 42.20 9.99
N GLY A 196 31.43 42.85 10.02
CA GLY A 196 31.29 44.28 10.27
C GLY A 196 31.77 44.69 11.68
N GLU A 197 31.35 43.95 12.71
CA GLU A 197 31.80 44.16 14.08
C GLU A 197 33.31 43.96 14.21
N LEU A 198 33.86 42.90 13.60
CA LEU A 198 35.29 42.64 13.61
C LEU A 198 36.09 43.78 12.96
N ARG A 199 35.58 44.35 11.85
CA ARG A 199 36.19 45.50 11.18
C ARG A 199 36.17 46.74 12.08
N SER A 200 35.03 47.05 12.68
CA SER A 200 34.88 48.19 13.59
C SER A 200 35.76 48.06 14.84
N MET A 201 35.89 46.85 15.39
CA MET A 201 36.76 46.56 16.52
C MET A 201 38.24 46.73 16.16
N LYS A 202 38.65 46.29 14.97
CA LYS A 202 40.02 46.52 14.47
C LYS A 202 40.32 48.01 14.31
N GLU A 203 39.41 48.76 13.70
CA GLU A 203 39.55 50.22 13.54
C GLU A 203 39.64 50.93 14.89
N SER A 204 38.81 50.53 15.86
CA SER A 204 38.83 51.09 17.22
C SER A 204 40.12 50.75 17.97
N LEU A 205 40.63 49.53 17.82
CA LEU A 205 41.90 49.10 18.41
C LEU A 205 43.07 49.89 17.82
N ASP A 206 43.11 50.05 16.50
CA ASP A 206 44.15 50.84 15.82
C ASP A 206 44.11 52.31 16.24
N ALA A 207 42.91 52.89 16.40
CA ALA A 207 42.75 54.25 16.91
C ALA A 207 43.26 54.39 18.35
N SER A 208 42.92 53.43 19.22
CA SER A 208 43.40 53.39 20.61
C SER A 208 44.92 53.29 20.66
N ARG A 209 45.52 52.44 19.84
CA ARG A 209 46.98 52.27 19.75
C ARG A 209 47.67 53.56 19.31
N ARG A 210 47.16 54.24 18.28
CA ARG A 210 47.71 55.54 17.86
C ARG A 210 47.61 56.59 18.96
N SER A 211 46.48 56.63 19.68
CA SER A 211 46.30 57.55 20.80
C SER A 211 47.29 57.25 21.94
N GLU A 212 47.53 55.97 22.23
CA GLU A 212 48.51 55.54 23.24
C GLU A 212 49.93 55.94 22.83
N GLU A 213 50.32 55.68 21.59
CA GLU A 213 51.63 56.08 21.04
C GLU A 213 51.83 57.61 21.16
N GLN A 214 50.82 58.41 20.81
CA GLN A 214 50.86 59.87 20.97
C GLN A 214 51.02 60.32 22.44
N LEU A 215 50.34 59.66 23.38
CA LEU A 215 50.44 59.98 24.81
C LEU A 215 51.82 59.61 25.36
N LEU A 216 52.39 58.48 24.94
CA LEU A 216 53.74 58.07 25.31
C LEU A 216 54.79 59.03 24.75
N ASP A 217 54.66 59.44 23.48
CA ASP A 217 55.52 60.43 22.85
C ASP A 217 55.45 61.78 23.58
N PHE A 218 54.24 62.25 23.88
CA PHE A 218 54.03 63.48 24.64
C PHE A 218 54.67 63.41 26.02
N ARG A 219 54.45 62.31 26.75
CA ARG A 219 55.05 62.06 28.07
C ARG A 219 56.58 62.09 28.01
N ALA A 220 57.19 61.48 26.99
CA ALA A 220 58.64 61.51 26.79
C ALA A 220 59.15 62.92 26.47
N VAL A 221 58.42 63.73 25.68
CA VAL A 221 58.76 65.13 25.41
C VAL A 221 58.71 65.96 26.69
N VAL A 222 57.66 65.83 27.50
CA VAL A 222 57.52 66.56 28.78
C VAL A 222 58.66 66.22 29.74
N ALA A 223 58.98 64.92 29.91
CA ALA A 223 60.07 64.49 30.77
C ALA A 223 61.42 65.12 30.35
N ARG A 224 61.74 65.13 29.04
CA ARG A 224 62.94 65.79 28.52
C ARG A 224 62.97 67.29 28.79
N HIS A 225 61.85 68.00 28.63
CA HIS A 225 61.77 69.44 28.91
C HIS A 225 61.97 69.77 30.40
N LEU A 226 61.61 68.85 31.29
CA LEU A 226 61.86 68.97 32.73
C LEU A 226 63.30 68.58 33.13
N GLY A 227 64.13 68.16 32.16
CA GLY A 227 65.49 67.70 32.41
C GLY A 227 65.57 66.32 33.07
N LEU A 228 64.52 65.50 32.96
CA LEU A 228 64.50 64.13 33.46
C LEU A 228 65.15 63.21 32.42
N ASP A 229 66.06 62.35 32.87
CA ASP A 229 66.78 61.42 32.00
C ASP A 229 65.82 60.35 31.46
N SER A 230 65.45 60.51 30.19
CA SER A 230 64.54 59.63 29.48
C SER A 230 65.25 58.54 28.66
N GLU A 231 66.60 58.49 28.66
CA GLU A 231 67.34 57.67 27.69
C GLU A 231 67.44 56.20 28.10
N HIS A 232 67.27 55.88 29.39
CA HIS A 232 67.57 54.52 29.89
C HIS A 232 66.48 53.88 30.78
N LEU A 233 65.57 54.64 31.40
CA LEU A 233 64.46 54.11 32.21
C LEU A 233 63.17 54.94 31.99
N SER A 234 62.00 54.29 32.12
CA SER A 234 60.70 54.97 32.09
C SER A 234 60.57 55.88 33.32
N VAL A 235 60.55 57.19 33.11
CA VAL A 235 60.37 58.21 34.16
C VAL A 235 58.99 58.05 34.81
N PRO A 236 58.89 57.72 36.12
CA PRO A 236 57.58 57.57 36.77
C PRO A 236 56.76 58.86 36.73
N ASP A 237 55.44 58.74 36.56
CA ASP A 237 54.55 59.91 36.42
C ASP A 237 54.60 60.85 37.63
N TYR A 238 54.83 60.30 38.83
CA TYR A 238 54.93 61.12 40.05
C TYR A 238 56.15 62.06 40.01
N GLU A 239 57.25 61.68 39.37
CA GLU A 239 58.45 62.53 39.26
C GLU A 239 58.18 63.71 38.32
N ILE A 240 57.52 63.44 37.19
CA ILE A 240 57.06 64.48 36.26
C ILE A 240 56.17 65.49 37.00
N LEU A 241 55.19 65.00 37.78
CA LEU A 241 54.28 65.86 38.55
C LEU A 241 55.02 66.72 39.57
N VAL A 242 55.95 66.15 40.35
CA VAL A 242 56.73 66.90 41.35
C VAL A 242 57.57 68.00 40.69
N HIS A 243 58.17 67.73 39.53
CA HIS A 243 58.95 68.73 38.80
C HIS A 243 58.08 69.84 38.21
N LEU A 244 56.89 69.50 37.70
CA LEU A 244 55.92 70.50 37.25
C LEU A 244 55.45 71.38 38.41
N ASP A 245 55.11 70.80 39.56
CA ASP A 245 54.67 71.55 40.75
C ASP A 245 55.76 72.53 41.23
N ARG A 246 57.03 72.09 41.24
CA ARG A 246 58.16 72.96 41.56
C ARG A 246 58.31 74.11 40.56
N LEU A 247 58.16 73.83 39.27
CA LEU A 247 58.25 74.84 38.21
C LEU A 247 57.12 75.87 38.31
N VAL A 248 55.89 75.41 38.58
CA VAL A 248 54.73 76.29 38.84
C VAL A 248 54.96 77.16 40.06
N ALA A 249 55.42 76.58 41.18
CA ALA A 249 55.71 77.32 42.41
C ALA A 249 56.82 78.36 42.19
N ALA A 250 57.89 78.01 41.48
CA ALA A 250 58.97 78.93 41.14
C ALA A 250 58.49 80.09 40.25
N ASN A 251 57.66 79.81 39.25
CA ASN A 251 57.07 80.83 38.38
C ASN A 251 56.12 81.76 39.15
N GLN A 252 55.27 81.22 40.02
CA GLN A 252 54.39 82.03 40.89
C GLN A 252 55.20 82.94 41.81
N ALA A 253 56.28 82.43 42.42
CA ALA A 253 57.19 83.22 43.24
C ALA A 253 57.88 84.32 42.42
N HIS A 254 58.33 84.01 41.20
CA HIS A 254 58.91 84.98 40.29
C HIS A 254 57.91 86.10 39.92
N ILE A 255 56.68 85.74 39.55
CA ILE A 255 55.62 86.73 39.25
C ILE A 255 55.32 87.59 40.47
N ALA A 256 55.19 86.99 41.66
CA ALA A 256 54.96 87.73 42.90
C ALA A 256 56.09 88.73 43.18
N ASN A 257 57.34 88.31 42.94
CA ASN A 257 58.51 89.17 43.06
C ASN A 257 58.49 90.31 42.02
N VAL A 258 58.19 90.02 40.75
CA VAL A 258 58.08 91.04 39.69
C VAL A 258 57.00 92.07 40.06
N VAL A 259 55.80 91.63 40.43
CA VAL A 259 54.71 92.53 40.85
C VAL A 259 55.11 93.34 42.09
N ALA A 260 55.80 92.74 43.06
CA ALA A 260 56.30 93.47 44.22
C ALA A 260 57.35 94.52 43.82
N THR A 261 58.26 94.20 42.90
CA THR A 261 59.25 95.15 42.37
C THR A 261 58.61 96.26 41.54
N GLU A 262 57.59 95.97 40.73
CA GLU A 262 56.83 96.98 39.97
C GLU A 262 56.07 97.92 40.90
N ARG A 263 55.45 97.40 41.97
CA ARG A 263 54.82 98.21 43.01
C ARG A 263 55.84 99.07 43.75
N ALA A 264 57.02 98.54 44.05
CA ALA A 264 58.08 99.32 44.67
C ALA A 264 58.58 100.44 43.73
N LEU A 265 58.74 100.15 42.44
CA LEU A 265 59.14 101.13 41.43
C LEU A 265 58.08 102.22 41.21
N SER A 266 56.78 101.88 41.21
CA SER A 266 55.70 102.87 41.09
C SER A 266 55.58 103.78 42.32
N MET A 267 55.90 103.27 43.51
CA MET A 267 56.03 104.09 44.73
C MET A 267 57.23 105.04 44.67
N VAL A 268 58.33 104.66 44.02
CA VAL A 268 59.54 105.49 43.87
C VAL A 268 59.41 106.51 42.73
N GLN A 269 58.67 106.20 41.66
CA GLN A 269 58.48 107.08 40.49
C GLN A 269 57.35 108.10 40.63
N GLY A 270 56.61 108.11 41.75
CA GLY A 270 55.66 109.16 42.08
C GLY A 270 54.46 109.23 41.13
N THR A 271 53.52 108.30 41.27
CA THR A 271 52.14 108.49 40.79
C THR A 271 51.18 108.44 41.97
N THR A 272 51.08 109.54 42.71
CA THR A 272 49.83 109.90 43.39
C THR A 272 48.87 110.45 42.35
N ARG A 273 47.96 109.61 41.86
CA ARG A 273 46.56 109.97 41.58
C ARG A 273 45.72 108.72 41.38
#